data_AF-A0A2Z6FLR0-F1
#
_entry.id   AF-A0A2Z6FLR0-F1
#
_cell.length_a   1.000
_cell.length_b   1.000
_cell.length_c   1.000
_cell.angle_alpha   90.00
_cell.angle_beta   90.00
_cell.angle_gamma   90.00
#
_symmetry.space_group_name_H-M   'P 1'
#
loop_
_entity.id
_entity.type
_entity.pdbx_description
1 polymer ?
#
loop_
_entity_poly.entity_id
_entity_poly.type
_entity_poly.pdbx_seq_one_letter_code
_entity_poly.pdbx_strand_id
1 'polypeptide(L)' 'MHTPIEVKPVAGSKEWREAWQKRAFAHISNGYKYIYIAINSPEIFLLVCSLIRI' A
#
# COMPACT_ATOMS: atom_id res chain seq x y z
N MET A 1 -14.26 -19.06 -23.94
CA MET A 1 -13.74 -19.12 -22.57
C MET A 1 -14.51 -18.08 -21.77
N HIS A 2 -15.24 -18.46 -20.71
CA HIS A 2 -15.96 -17.49 -19.88
C HIS A 2 -14.93 -16.75 -19.03
N THR A 3 -14.74 -15.47 -19.28
CA THR A 3 -13.94 -14.61 -18.40
C THR A 3 -14.76 -14.45 -17.11
N PRO A 4 -14.30 -14.97 -15.96
CA PRO A 4 -15.04 -14.79 -14.72
C PRO A 4 -15.09 -13.29 -14.43
N ILE A 5 -16.30 -12.78 -14.19
CA ILE A 5 -16.50 -11.39 -13.82
C ILE A 5 -15.87 -11.22 -12.43
N GLU A 6 -14.85 -10.38 -12.32
CA GLU A 6 -14.31 -9.97 -11.02
C GLU A 6 -15.36 -9.10 -10.32
N VAL A 7 -16.21 -9.77 -9.53
CA VAL A 7 -17.19 -9.09 -8.69
C VAL A 7 -16.47 -8.56 -7.46
N LYS A 8 -16.61 -7.26 -7.18
CA LYS A 8 -16.12 -6.68 -5.94
C LYS A 8 -16.78 -7.41 -4.76
N PRO A 9 -16.02 -7.78 -3.72
CA PRO A 9 -16.60 -8.49 -2.59
C PRO A 9 -17.59 -7.59 -1.86
N VAL A 10 -18.70 -8.19 -1.41
CA VAL A 10 -19.77 -7.48 -0.73
C VAL A 10 -19.26 -6.90 0.59
N ALA A 11 -19.62 -5.66 0.90
CA ALA A 11 -19.20 -5.00 2.13
C ALA A 11 -19.55 -5.87 3.36
N GLY A 12 -18.54 -6.10 4.21
CA GLY A 12 -18.69 -6.93 5.40
C GLY A 12 -18.53 -8.43 5.19
N SER A 13 -18.45 -8.93 3.94
CA SER A 13 -18.12 -10.33 3.65
C SER A 13 -16.70 -10.68 4.11
N LYS A 14 -16.41 -11.97 4.21
CA LYS A 14 -15.07 -12.45 4.56
C LYS A 14 -14.03 -11.95 3.56
N GLU A 15 -14.31 -12.09 2.26
CA GLU A 15 -13.43 -11.66 1.17
C GLU A 15 -13.20 -10.14 1.20
N TRP A 16 -14.24 -9.35 1.52
CA TRP A 16 -14.12 -7.90 1.65
C TRP A 16 -13.20 -7.54 2.81
N ARG A 17 -13.40 -8.15 3.98
CA ARG A 17 -12.56 -7.89 5.17
C ARG A 17 -11.11 -8.29 4.92
N GLU A 18 -10.87 -9.45 4.30
CA GLU A 18 -9.51 -9.91 3.97
C GLU A 18 -8.81 -8.98 2.97
N ALA A 19 -9.52 -8.52 1.93
CA ALA A 19 -8.99 -7.55 0.98
C ALA A 19 -8.66 -6.21 1.67
N TRP A 20 -9.51 -5.75 2.58
CA TRP A 20 -9.26 -4.55 3.37
C TRP A 20 -8.09 -4.71 4.35
N GLN A 21 -7.96 -5.85 5.01
CA GLN A 21 -6.83 -6.12 5.89
C GLN A 21 -5.51 -6.15 5.11
N LYS A 22 -5.47 -6.80 3.94
CA LYS A 22 -4.28 -6.79 3.08
C LYS A 22 -3.90 -5.38 2.62
N ARG A 23 -4.88 -4.58 2.22
CA ARG A 23 -4.65 -3.16 1.88
C ARG A 23 -4.14 -2.37 3.07
N ALA A 24 -4.80 -2.47 4.22
CA ALA A 24 -4.39 -1.76 5.44
C ALA A 24 -2.95 -2.14 5.84
N PHE A 25 -2.61 -3.43 5.79
CA PHE A 25 -1.25 -3.89 6.06
C PHE A 25 -0.23 -3.33 5.06
N ALA A 26 -0.55 -3.31 3.76
CA ALA A 26 0.33 -2.72 2.75
C ALA A 26 0.56 -1.22 2.99
N HIS A 27 -0.47 -0.47 3.36
CA HIS A 27 -0.35 0.96 3.68
C HIS A 27 0.51 1.19 4.94
N ILE A 28 0.27 0.44 6.01
CA ILE A 28 1.02 0.57 7.26
C ILE A 28 2.49 0.18 7.05
N SER A 29 2.75 -0.97 6.41
CA SER A 29 4.11 -1.46 6.17
C SER A 29 4.91 -0.53 5.27
N ASN A 30 4.29 0.04 4.24
CA ASN A 30 4.95 1.02 3.38
C ASN A 30 5.27 2.32 4.14
N GLY A 31 4.36 2.78 5.02
CA GLY A 31 4.61 3.91 5.91
C GLY A 31 5.80 3.67 6.84
N TYR A 32 5.87 2.48 7.46
CA TYR A 32 6.99 2.10 8.33
C TYR A 32 8.32 2.04 7.55
N LYS A 33 8.30 1.45 6.35
CA LYS A 33 9.48 1.42 5.46
C LYS A 33 9.99 2.82 5.15
N TYR A 34 9.09 3.75 4.87
CA TYR A 34 9.46 5.13 4.54
C TYR A 34 10.08 5.85 5.74
N ILE A 35 9.49 5.68 6.94
CA ILE A 35 10.05 6.22 8.19
C ILE A 35 11.43 5.61 8.46
N TYR A 36 11.58 4.30 8.29
CA TYR A 36 12.87 3.63 8.47
C TYR A 36 13.94 4.17 7.52
N ILE A 37 13.62 4.39 6.25
CA ILE A 37 14.53 5.00 5.27
C ILE A 37 14.86 6.44 5.68
N ALA A 38 13.86 7.22 6.12
CA ALA A 38 14.07 8.60 6.58
C ALA A 38 15.07 8.70 7.73
N ILE A 39 15.01 7.76 8.68
CA ILE A 39 15.89 7.75 9.85
C ILE A 39 17.31 7.27 9.48
N ASN A 40 17.42 6.20 8.70
CA ASN A 40 18.71 5.54 8.46
C ASN A 40 19.45 6.07 7.22
N SER A 41 18.75 6.73 6.29
CA SER A 41 19.32 7.30 5.08
C SER A 41 18.58 8.57 4.65
N PRO A 42 18.73 9.65 5.41
CA PRO A 42 18.01 10.91 5.17
C PRO A 42 18.34 11.52 3.80
N GLU A 43 19.54 11.28 3.26
CA GLU A 43 19.96 11.76 1.93
C GLU A 43 19.14 11.11 0.81
N ILE A 44 18.95 9.79 0.86
CA ILE A 44 18.12 9.04 -0.11
C ILE A 44 16.66 9.46 0.02
N PHE A 45 16.18 9.66 1.25
CA PHE A 45 14.83 10.14 1.50
C PHE A 45 14.59 11.51 0.85
N LEU A 46 15.50 12.47 1.05
CA LEU A 46 15.42 13.81 0.46
C LEU A 46 15.51 13.77 -1.07
N LEU A 47 16.34 12.88 -1.64
CA LEU A 47 16.42 12.67 -3.09
C LEU A 47 15.08 12.18 -3.67
N VAL A 48 14.46 11.18 -3.04
CA VAL A 48 13.15 10.66 -3.46
C VAL A 48 12.07 11.73 -3.36
N CYS A 49 12.05 12.52 -2.28
CA CYS A 49 11.15 13.67 -2.15
C CYS A 49 11.36 14.71 -3.26
N SER A 50 12.62 14.98 -3.63
CA SER A 50 12.95 15.91 -4.71
C SER A 50 12.52 15.41 -6.09
N LEU A 51 12.52 14.09 -6.32
CA LEU A 51 12.08 13.47 -7.58
C LEU A 51 10.56 13.39 -7.72
N ILE A 52 9.82 13.41 -6.61
CA ILE A 52 8.35 13.36 -6.58
C ILE A 52 7.71 14.76 -6.74
N ARG A 53 8.51 15.84 -6.86
CA ARG A 53 8.01 17.17 -7.21
C ARG A 53 7.34 17.18 -8.61
N ILE A 54 6.03 16.95 -8.62
CA ILE A 54 5.04 17.49 -9.58
C ILE A 54 4.67 18.90 -9.12
#